data_AF-A0A0D6Q2U6-F1
#
_entry.id   AF-A0A0D6Q2U6-F1
#
_cell.length_a   1.000
_cell.length_b   1.000
_cell.length_c   1.000
_cell.angle_alpha   90.00
_cell.angle_beta   90.00
_cell.angle_gamma   90.00
#
_symmetry.space_group_name_H-M   'P 1'
#
loop_
_entity.id
_entity.type
_entity.pdbx_description
1 polymer ?
#
loop_
_entity_poly.entity_id
_entity_poly.type
_entity_poly.pdbx_seq_one_letter_code
_entity_poly.pdbx_strand_id
1 'polypeptide(L)'
;MEPDMPKKAKKFEFTLTPTEAAEIKMPKGVGGRQQLEMQLYRQLQATPNKISLDDKGLGKLLRYMCQYDGSKPPSEGGGLQARLHRAFSGPLKSKLGL
;
A
#
# COMPACT_ATOMS: atom_id res chain seq x y z
N MET A 1 -28.81 24.13 -12.17
CA MET A 1 -28.07 23.34 -11.17
C MET A 1 -27.47 22.16 -11.89
N GLU A 2 -26.20 22.25 -12.28
CA GLU A 2 -25.49 21.07 -12.78
C GLU A 2 -25.32 20.09 -11.61
N PRO A 3 -25.65 18.80 -11.78
CA PRO A 3 -25.44 17.82 -10.73
C PRO A 3 -23.94 17.68 -10.48
N ASP A 4 -23.54 17.86 -9.22
CA ASP A 4 -22.20 17.61 -8.69
C ASP A 4 -21.76 16.20 -9.09
N MET A 5 -21.02 16.09 -10.19
CA MET A 5 -20.47 14.82 -10.65
C MET A 5 -19.57 14.30 -9.53
N PRO A 6 -19.78 13.07 -9.01
CA PRO A 6 -18.86 12.50 -8.04
C PRO A 6 -17.50 12.42 -8.72
N LYS A 7 -16.57 13.30 -8.32
CA LYS A 7 -15.18 13.31 -8.80
C LYS A 7 -14.68 11.88 -8.70
N LYS A 8 -14.58 11.18 -9.84
CA LYS A 8 -14.15 9.78 -9.89
C LYS A 8 -12.87 9.67 -9.07
N ALA A 9 -12.95 8.96 -7.93
CA ALA A 9 -11.80 8.77 -7.07
C ALA A 9 -10.68 8.20 -7.93
N LYS A 10 -9.57 8.95 -8.04
CA LYS A 10 -8.46 8.57 -8.91
C LYS A 10 -7.91 7.24 -8.39
N LYS A 11 -8.01 6.21 -9.22
CA LYS A 11 -7.48 4.88 -8.89
C LYS A 11 -6.02 4.83 -9.31
N PHE A 12 -5.18 4.48 -8.36
CA PHE A 12 -3.75 4.26 -8.52
C PHE A 12 -3.51 2.77 -8.56
N GLU A 13 -3.15 2.29 -9.75
CA GLU A 13 -2.78 0.90 -9.97
C GLU A 13 -1.26 0.75 -9.86
N PHE A 14 -0.84 -0.12 -8.97
CA PHE A 14 0.55 -0.47 -8.72
C PHE A 14 0.77 -1.92 -9.15
N THR A 15 1.81 -2.12 -9.96
CA THR A 15 2.31 -3.46 -10.27
C THR A 15 3.47 -3.73 -9.35
N LEU A 16 3.31 -4.71 -8.47
CA LEU A 16 4.33 -5.22 -7.56
C LEU A 16 5.08 -6.36 -8.24
N THR A 17 6.37 -6.49 -7.96
CA THR A 17 7.11 -7.71 -8.28
C THR A 17 6.66 -8.87 -7.38
N PRO A 18 6.91 -10.13 -7.76
CA PRO A 18 6.56 -11.28 -6.94
C PRO A 18 7.15 -11.22 -5.53
N THR A 19 8.37 -10.69 -5.40
CA THR A 19 9.06 -10.52 -4.12
C THR A 19 8.40 -9.44 -3.27
N GLU A 20 7.98 -8.33 -3.89
CA GLU A 20 7.24 -7.25 -3.21
C GLU A 20 5.84 -7.69 -2.76
N ALA A 21 5.13 -8.43 -3.61
CA ALA A 21 3.82 -9.00 -3.27
C ALA A 21 3.94 -10.01 -2.11
N ALA A 22 5.02 -10.79 -2.05
CA ALA A 22 5.28 -11.74 -0.97
C ALA A 22 5.55 -11.06 0.39
N GLU A 23 5.94 -9.78 0.41
CA GLU A 23 6.05 -9.01 1.65
C GLU A 23 4.68 -8.72 2.27
N ILE A 24 3.62 -8.61 1.46
CA ILE A 24 2.24 -8.39 1.93
C ILE A 24 1.66 -9.72 2.41
N LYS A 25 1.62 -9.90 3.73
CA LYS A 25 1.14 -11.13 4.39
C LYS A 25 -0.21 -10.89 5.06
N MET A 26 -0.89 -11.97 5.42
CA MET A 26 -2.13 -11.90 6.18
C MET A 26 -1.91 -11.14 7.51
N PRO A 27 -2.69 -10.08 7.79
CA PRO A 27 -2.58 -9.35 9.04
C PRO A 27 -2.97 -10.26 10.22
N LYS A 28 -2.21 -10.17 11.32
CA LYS A 28 -2.45 -10.93 12.56
C LYS A 28 -3.30 -10.19 13.61
N GLY A 29 -4.02 -9.13 13.23
CA GLY A 29 -4.79 -8.32 14.18
C GLY A 29 -5.91 -7.51 13.54
N VAL A 30 -6.65 -6.77 14.36
CA VAL A 30 -7.77 -5.92 13.96
C VAL A 30 -7.49 -4.46 14.31
N GLY A 31 -7.55 -3.58 13.31
CA GLY A 31 -7.27 -2.15 13.46
C GLY A 31 -7.09 -1.46 12.11
N GLY A 32 -7.01 -0.13 12.11
CA GLY A 32 -6.96 0.67 10.87
C GLY A 32 -5.77 0.35 9.96
N ARG A 33 -4.61 0.00 10.56
CA ARG A 33 -3.42 -0.49 9.84
C ARG A 33 -3.67 -1.86 9.22
N GLN A 34 -4.25 -2.78 9.99
CA GLN A 34 -4.54 -4.13 9.52
C GLN A 34 -5.65 -4.15 8.46
N GLN A 35 -6.57 -3.18 8.44
CA GLN A 35 -7.54 -3.08 7.36
C GLN A 35 -6.90 -2.74 6.02
N LEU A 36 -5.90 -1.85 5.99
CA LEU A 36 -5.15 -1.59 4.76
C LEU A 36 -4.35 -2.83 4.34
N GLU A 37 -3.65 -3.48 5.28
CA GLU A 37 -2.90 -4.72 4.99
C GLU A 37 -3.83 -5.83 4.46
N MET A 38 -5.01 -6.00 5.06
CA MET A 38 -6.02 -6.95 4.62
C MET A 38 -6.54 -6.62 3.22
N GLN A 39 -6.78 -5.34 2.93
CA GLN A 39 -7.20 -4.89 1.60
C GLN A 39 -6.15 -5.24 0.54
N LEU A 40 -4.88 -4.94 0.81
CA LEU A 40 -3.76 -5.25 -0.07
C LEU A 40 -3.60 -6.76 -0.26
N TYR A 41 -3.65 -7.52 0.83
CA TYR A 41 -3.57 -8.98 0.80
C TYR A 41 -4.70 -9.59 -0.05
N ARG A 42 -5.95 -9.15 0.14
CA ARG A 42 -7.09 -9.62 -0.65
C ARG A 42 -6.96 -9.29 -2.13
N GLN A 43 -6.43 -8.11 -2.46
CA GLN A 43 -6.18 -7.73 -3.85
C GLN A 43 -5.10 -8.60 -4.49
N LEU A 44 -4.01 -8.91 -3.78
CA LEU A 44 -2.98 -9.81 -4.28
C LEU A 44 -3.47 -11.26 -4.45
N GLN A 45 -4.43 -11.69 -3.62
CA GLN A 45 -5.09 -12.99 -3.79
C GLN A 45 -6.00 -13.02 -5.02
N ALA A 46 -6.73 -11.93 -5.28
CA ALA A 46 -7.62 -11.83 -6.44
C ALA A 46 -6.87 -11.55 -7.75
N THR A 47 -5.82 -10.76 -7.70
CA THR A 47 -4.99 -10.38 -8.84
C THR A 47 -3.53 -10.37 -8.41
N PRO A 48 -2.78 -11.44 -8.70
CA PRO A 48 -1.39 -11.53 -8.28
C PRO A 48 -0.61 -10.34 -8.84
N ASN A 49 0.25 -9.77 -8.00
CA ASN A 49 1.14 -8.67 -8.36
C ASN A 49 0.46 -7.35 -8.73
N LYS A 50 -0.86 -7.21 -8.59
CA LYS A 50 -1.56 -5.95 -8.85
C LYS A 50 -2.31 -5.46 -7.64
N ILE A 51 -2.11 -4.18 -7.33
CA ILE A 51 -2.81 -3.45 -6.29
C ILE A 51 -3.48 -2.24 -6.92
N SER A 52 -4.74 -1.99 -6.58
CA SER A 52 -5.49 -0.79 -6.96
C SER A 52 -5.95 -0.08 -5.70
N LEU A 53 -5.47 1.15 -5.49
CA LEU A 53 -5.83 2.02 -4.38
C LEU A 53 -6.51 3.27 -4.91
N ASP A 54 -7.60 3.69 -4.28
CA ASP A 54 -8.15 5.04 -4.44
C ASP A 54 -7.30 6.08 -3.69
N ASP A 55 -7.61 7.36 -3.88
CA ASP A 55 -6.92 8.49 -3.25
C ASP A 55 -6.81 8.36 -1.71
N LYS A 56 -7.87 7.87 -1.04
CA LYS A 56 -7.86 7.64 0.42
C LYS A 56 -6.96 6.45 0.78
N GLY A 57 -6.99 5.39 -0.02
CA GLY A 57 -6.11 4.23 0.11
C GLY A 57 -4.63 4.60 -0.05
N LEU A 58 -4.32 5.41 -1.06
CA LEU A 58 -2.97 5.93 -1.29
C LEU A 58 -2.50 6.84 -0.15
N GLY A 59 -3.34 7.77 0.30
CA GLY A 59 -3.03 8.62 1.45
C GLY A 59 -2.75 7.83 2.73
N LYS A 60 -3.52 6.76 2.99
CA LYS A 60 -3.24 5.83 4.11
C LYS A 60 -1.92 5.08 3.92
N LEU A 61 -1.66 4.56 2.73
CA LEU A 61 -0.42 3.86 2.40
C LEU A 61 0.79 4.76 2.67
N LEU A 62 0.79 5.96 2.09
CA LEU A 62 1.85 6.95 2.26
C LEU A 62 2.00 7.37 3.73
N ARG A 63 0.91 7.62 4.45
CA ARG A 63 0.95 7.91 5.88
C ARG A 63 1.63 6.79 6.66
N TYR A 64 1.30 5.53 6.39
CA TYR A 64 1.93 4.41 7.09
C TYR A 64 3.39 4.20 6.70
N MET A 65 3.74 4.46 5.44
CA MET A 65 5.13 4.44 4.97
C MET A 65 5.95 5.57 5.61
N CYS A 66 5.47 6.82 5.62
CA CYS A 66 6.16 7.95 6.25
C CYS A 66 6.21 7.88 7.78
N GLN A 67 5.27 7.19 8.43
CA GLN A 67 5.35 6.90 9.86
C GLN A 67 6.43 5.86 10.19
N TYR A 68 7.15 5.32 9.21
CA TYR A 68 8.33 4.52 9.44
C TYR A 68 9.48 5.45 9.82
N ASP A 69 9.86 5.42 11.09
CA ASP A 69 11.07 6.10 11.56
C ASP A 69 12.27 5.29 11.04
N GLY A 70 12.93 5.81 10.00
CA GLY A 70 14.08 5.18 9.34
C GLY A 70 15.31 4.97 10.24
N SER A 71 15.24 5.40 11.51
CA SER A 71 16.26 5.21 12.52
C SER A 71 16.38 3.77 13.01
N LYS A 72 15.42 2.88 12.70
CA LYS A 72 15.55 1.44 12.96
C LYS A 72 15.91 0.66 11.69
N PRO A 73 16.95 -0.18 11.72
CA PRO A 73 17.36 -0.95 10.56
C PRO A 73 16.24 -1.90 10.11
N PRO A 74 16.05 -2.09 8.79
CA PRO A 74 15.01 -2.97 8.23
C PRO A 74 15.18 -4.45 8.62
N SER A 75 16.28 -4.80 9.29
CA SER A 75 16.57 -6.12 9.84
C SER A 75 15.91 -6.39 11.20
N GLU A 76 15.58 -5.34 11.98
CA GLU A 76 14.88 -5.48 13.27
C GLU A 76 13.39 -5.08 13.18
N GLY A 77 13.02 -4.33 12.14
CA GLY A 77 11.66 -3.84 11.91
C GLY A 77 10.81 -4.76 11.03
N GLY A 78 10.51 -6.00 11.46
CA GLY A 78 9.66 -6.96 10.72
C GLY A 78 8.16 -6.61 10.66
N GLY A 79 7.80 -5.33 10.83
CA GLY A 79 6.42 -4.86 10.86
C GLY A 79 5.83 -4.54 9.48
N LEU A 80 4.53 -4.30 9.44
CA LEU A 80 3.79 -3.89 8.24
C LEU A 80 4.44 -2.71 7.50
N GLN A 81 4.96 -1.71 8.21
CA GLN A 81 5.52 -0.51 7.58
C GLN A 81 6.74 -0.79 6.70
N ALA A 82 7.69 -1.62 7.19
CA ALA A 82 8.85 -2.01 6.40
C ALA A 82 8.45 -2.84 5.17
N ARG A 83 7.45 -3.72 5.33
CA ARG A 83 6.87 -4.50 4.22
C ARG A 83 6.22 -3.60 3.18
N LEU A 84 5.44 -2.60 3.61
CA LEU A 84 4.87 -1.60 2.70
C LEU A 84 5.96 -0.78 2.00
N HIS A 85 7.04 -0.43 2.72
CA HIS A 85 8.17 0.26 2.10
C HIS A 85 8.85 -0.59 1.04
N ARG A 86 9.13 -1.87 1.32
CA ARG A 86 9.72 -2.78 0.35
C ARG A 86 8.79 -3.02 -0.83
N ALA A 87 7.50 -3.25 -0.56
CA ALA A 87 6.50 -3.52 -1.59
C ALA A 87 6.27 -2.30 -2.50
N PHE A 88 6.07 -1.11 -1.93
CA PHE A 88 5.60 0.05 -2.67
C PHE A 88 6.68 1.07 -3.00
N SER A 89 7.89 1.03 -2.42
CA SER A 89 8.95 2.01 -2.74
C SER A 89 9.28 2.02 -4.24
N GLY A 90 9.47 0.86 -4.87
CA GLY A 90 9.71 0.77 -6.32
C GLY A 90 8.53 1.29 -7.15
N PRO A 91 7.31 0.74 -6.98
CA PRO A 91 6.13 1.18 -7.72
C PRO A 91 5.76 2.65 -7.49
N LEU A 92 5.93 3.17 -6.27
CA LEU A 92 5.67 4.58 -5.95
C LEU A 92 6.70 5.49 -6.62
N LYS A 93 8.00 5.15 -6.60
CA LYS A 93 9.01 5.89 -7.36
C LYS A 93 8.69 5.92 -8.85
N SER A 94 8.34 4.76 -9.41
CA SER A 94 7.97 4.66 -10.83
C SER A 94 6.72 5.48 -11.18
N LYS A 95 5.71 5.53 -10.30
CA LYS A 95 4.47 6.28 -10.50
C LYS A 95 4.56 7.77 -10.19
N LEU A 96 5.34 8.16 -9.19
CA LEU A 96 5.45 9.53 -8.68
C LEU A 96 6.69 10.27 -9.19
N GLY A 97 7.63 9.58 -9.87
CA GLY A 97 8.84 10.20 -10.43
C GLY A 97 9.86 10.65 -9.37
N LEU A 98 9.87 9.99 -8.20
CA LEU A 98 10.83 10.21 -7.10
C LEU A 98 12.09 9.35 -7.26
#